data_AF-A0A962V0G3-F1
#
_entry.id   AF-A0A962V0G3-F1
#
_cell.length_a   1.000
_cell.length_b   1.000
_cell.length_c   1.000
_cell.angle_alpha   90.00
_cell.angle_beta   90.00
_cell.angle_gamma   90.00
#
_symmetry.space_group_name_H-M   'P 1'
#
loop_
_entity.id
_entity.type
_entity.pdbx_description
1 polymer ?
#
loop_
_entity_poly.entity_id
_entity_poly.type
_entity_poly.pdbx_seq_one_letter_code
_entity_poly.pdbx_strand_id
1 'polypeptide(L)'
;AVVVPEKGQEAEEISTDKHGRVKVRFHWNLPGNDMGGKHQQERSCWIRVSHPWAGKNWGAMAIPRIGQEVIIDFEEGDPDRPICTGRVYNGEQKPPYSLPDSKNISGVKSDSTKGGGGYNEIIMDDTKNKELIRIHAQYDMDSTVEHDDRQTVHNNRTITVNGTHTETIKKDTTIKITEGKLDQAVVKGTADYYVKGAVTEIFDSTQTTTVKQKIEVSSTEDCIHISAAKEIKLTTGKSELLMKADGTIILSGQDITIIGGKTITSSAPEIAANGTKTSKIGVGTQTVTTSTAKVEVAGAAIASAAVGSHEITGAIVKIN
;
A
#
# COMPACT_ATOMS: atom_id res chain seq x y z
N ALA A 1 32.70 -33.45 -26.38
CA ALA A 1 33.89 -33.16 -25.53
C ALA A 1 33.39 -32.63 -24.19
N VAL A 2 34.19 -32.73 -23.11
CA VAL A 2 33.77 -32.28 -21.77
C VAL A 2 34.56 -31.05 -21.37
N VAL A 3 33.90 -30.02 -20.84
CA VAL A 3 34.56 -28.79 -20.34
C VAL A 3 35.38 -29.12 -19.08
N VAL A 4 36.61 -28.61 -19.02
CA VAL A 4 37.55 -28.86 -17.91
C VAL A 4 38.16 -27.54 -17.40
N PRO A 5 38.59 -27.48 -16.13
CA PRO A 5 39.18 -26.27 -15.56
C PRO A 5 40.55 -25.96 -16.17
N GLU A 6 40.92 -24.68 -16.20
CA GLU A 6 42.31 -24.26 -16.39
C GLU A 6 43.18 -24.60 -15.17
N LYS A 7 44.50 -24.70 -15.36
CA LYS A 7 45.45 -24.95 -14.26
C LYS A 7 45.35 -23.90 -13.17
N GLY A 8 45.09 -24.35 -11.94
CA GLY A 8 44.86 -23.51 -10.77
C GLY A 8 43.39 -23.11 -10.57
N GLN A 9 42.47 -23.60 -11.40
CA GLN A 9 41.02 -23.34 -11.30
C GLN A 9 40.22 -24.62 -11.01
N GLU A 10 40.85 -25.65 -10.44
CA GLU A 10 40.21 -26.95 -10.18
C GLU A 10 39.04 -26.89 -9.18
N ALA A 11 39.00 -25.87 -8.33
CA ALA A 11 37.91 -25.60 -7.38
C ALA A 11 36.84 -24.62 -7.91
N GLU A 12 36.91 -24.24 -9.19
CA GLU A 12 35.90 -23.41 -9.85
C GLU A 12 34.80 -24.29 -10.47
N GLU A 13 33.58 -23.75 -10.59
CA GLU A 13 32.51 -24.36 -11.40
C GLU A 13 32.53 -23.83 -12.84
N ILE A 14 33.14 -22.66 -13.05
CA ILE A 14 33.24 -21.97 -14.34
C ILE A 14 34.70 -21.56 -14.56
N SER A 15 35.30 -22.03 -15.65
CA SER A 15 36.66 -21.64 -16.06
C SER A 15 36.62 -21.04 -17.46
N THR A 16 36.92 -19.74 -17.55
CA THR A 16 36.88 -18.96 -18.79
C THR A 16 37.93 -17.85 -18.79
N ASP A 17 38.31 -17.39 -19.97
CA ASP A 17 39.16 -16.21 -20.15
C ASP A 17 38.38 -14.94 -20.53
N LYS A 18 39.10 -13.83 -20.79
CA LYS A 18 38.53 -12.52 -21.20
C LYS A 18 37.72 -12.53 -22.50
N HIS A 19 37.74 -13.63 -23.25
CA HIS A 19 37.02 -13.78 -24.52
C HIS A 19 35.86 -14.77 -24.42
N GLY A 20 35.52 -15.25 -23.21
CA GLY A 20 34.47 -16.25 -23.03
C GLY A 20 34.84 -17.64 -23.57
N ARG A 21 36.14 -17.93 -23.71
CA ARG A 21 36.63 -19.22 -24.21
C ARG A 21 36.67 -20.25 -23.09
N VAL A 22 36.56 -21.52 -23.44
CA VAL A 22 36.66 -22.64 -22.48
C VAL A 22 37.79 -23.60 -22.88
N LYS A 23 38.23 -24.41 -21.92
CA LYS A 23 39.07 -25.59 -22.21
C LYS A 23 38.23 -26.84 -22.12
N VAL A 24 38.58 -27.84 -22.94
CA VAL A 24 37.88 -29.13 -22.97
C VAL A 24 38.87 -30.28 -22.90
N ARG A 25 38.35 -31.44 -22.50
CA ARG A 25 38.97 -32.73 -22.71
C ARG A 25 38.19 -33.48 -23.78
N PHE A 26 38.87 -33.86 -24.84
CA PHE A 26 38.31 -34.72 -25.88
C PHE A 26 38.22 -36.17 -25.38
N HIS A 27 37.23 -36.92 -25.87
CA HIS A 27 37.01 -38.30 -25.42
C HIS A 27 38.11 -39.28 -25.86
N TRP A 28 38.95 -38.91 -26.83
CA TRP A 28 40.12 -39.68 -27.25
C TRP A 28 41.39 -39.35 -26.46
N ASN A 29 41.38 -38.25 -25.68
CA ASN A 29 42.45 -37.87 -24.74
C ASN A 29 42.24 -38.50 -23.35
N LEU A 30 42.02 -39.81 -23.29
CA LEU A 30 41.88 -40.53 -22.03
C LEU A 30 43.25 -40.78 -21.37
N PRO A 31 43.34 -40.75 -20.02
CA PRO A 31 44.54 -41.16 -19.31
C PRO A 31 44.95 -42.59 -19.72
N GLY A 32 46.16 -42.74 -20.29
CA GLY A 32 46.71 -44.04 -20.71
C GLY A 32 46.53 -44.39 -22.20
N ASN A 33 45.91 -43.51 -23.00
CA ASN A 33 45.78 -43.69 -24.45
C ASN A 33 46.91 -42.97 -25.22
N ASP A 34 48.13 -43.06 -24.70
CA ASP A 34 49.32 -42.38 -25.23
C ASP A 34 49.82 -43.14 -26.47
N MET A 35 49.34 -42.79 -27.65
CA MET A 35 50.02 -43.17 -28.90
C MET A 35 51.35 -42.38 -29.01
N GLY A 36 52.39 -42.85 -28.31
CA GLY A 36 53.79 -42.63 -28.68
C GLY A 36 54.48 -41.31 -28.27
N GLY A 37 53.91 -40.49 -27.38
CA GLY A 37 54.58 -39.25 -26.96
C GLY A 37 54.06 -38.69 -25.64
N LYS A 38 54.94 -38.07 -24.86
CA LYS A 38 54.71 -37.50 -23.52
C LYS A 38 53.66 -36.36 -23.50
N HIS A 39 52.39 -36.67 -23.75
CA HIS A 39 51.31 -35.70 -23.75
C HIS A 39 50.31 -36.01 -22.63
N GLN A 40 50.76 -35.80 -21.39
CA GLN A 40 49.91 -35.73 -20.19
C GLN A 40 48.97 -34.50 -20.20
N GLN A 41 48.59 -33.99 -21.37
CA GLN A 41 47.76 -32.79 -21.47
C GLN A 41 46.29 -33.20 -21.35
N GLU A 42 45.80 -33.24 -20.11
CA GLU A 42 44.39 -33.50 -19.78
C GLU A 42 43.42 -32.39 -20.30
N ARG A 43 43.95 -31.34 -20.96
CA ARG A 43 43.27 -30.06 -21.23
C ARG A 43 43.69 -29.50 -22.59
N SER A 44 42.77 -28.91 -23.34
CA SER A 44 43.00 -28.27 -24.64
C SER A 44 43.63 -26.86 -24.55
N CYS A 45 43.88 -26.24 -25.71
CA CYS A 45 43.99 -24.78 -25.82
C CYS A 45 42.66 -24.07 -25.47
N TRP A 46 42.64 -22.74 -25.46
CA TRP A 46 41.41 -21.97 -25.27
C TRP A 46 40.54 -21.98 -26.53
N ILE A 47 39.34 -22.55 -26.42
CA ILE A 47 38.40 -22.76 -27.52
C ILE A 47 37.29 -21.71 -27.47
N ARG A 48 37.03 -21.06 -28.61
CA ARG A 48 35.92 -20.10 -28.76
C ARG A 48 34.57 -20.80 -28.67
N VAL A 49 33.59 -20.13 -28.08
CA VAL A 49 32.23 -20.65 -27.89
C VAL A 49 31.25 -19.89 -28.76
N SER A 50 30.44 -20.63 -29.53
CA SER A 50 29.31 -20.10 -30.27
C SER A 50 28.21 -19.66 -29.31
N HIS A 51 27.63 -18.49 -29.59
CA HIS A 51 26.59 -17.86 -28.82
C HIS A 51 25.37 -17.54 -29.71
N PRO A 52 24.14 -17.57 -29.17
CA PRO A 52 22.94 -17.28 -29.95
C PRO A 52 22.94 -15.89 -30.59
N TRP A 53 23.60 -14.91 -29.96
CA TRP A 53 23.69 -13.54 -30.46
C TRP A 53 24.99 -12.89 -29.97
N ALA A 54 25.84 -12.39 -30.88
CA ALA A 54 27.14 -11.82 -30.54
C ALA A 54 27.43 -10.56 -31.37
N GLY A 55 27.37 -9.39 -30.73
CA GLY A 55 27.70 -8.09 -31.29
C GLY A 55 28.85 -7.40 -30.56
N LYS A 56 29.14 -6.15 -30.95
CA LYS A 56 30.21 -5.35 -30.35
C LYS A 56 29.79 -4.86 -28.95
N ASN A 57 30.09 -5.65 -27.91
CA ASN A 57 29.72 -5.45 -26.49
C ASN A 57 28.21 -5.57 -26.19
N TRP A 58 27.48 -6.37 -26.97
CA TRP A 58 26.06 -6.67 -26.73
C TRP A 58 25.72 -8.05 -27.30
N GLY A 59 24.71 -8.73 -26.77
CA GLY A 59 24.31 -10.07 -27.23
C GLY A 59 23.86 -10.99 -26.10
N ALA A 60 23.78 -12.29 -26.39
CA ALA A 60 23.41 -13.34 -25.45
C ALA A 60 24.63 -14.21 -25.12
N MET A 61 24.88 -14.46 -23.83
CA MET A 61 26.07 -15.20 -23.39
C MET A 61 25.72 -16.23 -22.32
N ALA A 62 26.14 -17.47 -22.57
CA ALA A 62 26.01 -18.59 -21.64
C ALA A 62 27.29 -19.42 -21.73
N ILE A 63 28.19 -19.23 -20.76
CA ILE A 63 29.47 -19.92 -20.71
C ILE A 63 29.25 -21.37 -20.25
N PRO A 64 29.69 -22.39 -21.02
CA PRO A 64 29.67 -23.77 -20.57
C PRO A 64 30.43 -23.94 -19.25
N ARG A 65 29.81 -24.60 -18.27
CA ARG A 65 30.43 -24.91 -16.97
C ARG A 65 31.30 -26.15 -17.04
N ILE A 66 32.23 -26.28 -16.09
CA ILE A 66 33.08 -27.47 -15.97
C ILE A 66 32.20 -28.72 -15.81
N GLY A 67 32.56 -29.80 -16.51
CA GLY A 67 31.79 -31.05 -16.53
C GLY A 67 30.67 -31.10 -17.57
N GLN A 68 30.25 -29.96 -18.16
CA GLN A 68 29.22 -29.97 -19.20
C GLN A 68 29.76 -30.51 -20.53
N GLU A 69 28.88 -31.19 -21.27
CA GLU A 69 29.18 -31.72 -22.60
C GLU A 69 28.92 -30.68 -23.70
N VAL A 70 29.91 -30.51 -24.55
CA VAL A 70 29.89 -29.55 -25.66
C VAL A 70 30.23 -30.22 -26.98
N ILE A 71 29.64 -29.69 -28.05
CA ILE A 71 29.95 -30.04 -29.44
C ILE A 71 31.12 -29.18 -29.89
N ILE A 72 32.21 -29.82 -30.29
CA ILE A 72 33.38 -29.17 -30.87
C ILE A 72 33.40 -29.47 -32.36
N ASP A 73 33.43 -28.42 -33.16
CA ASP A 73 33.72 -28.46 -34.58
C ASP A 73 35.15 -27.95 -34.80
N PHE A 74 35.67 -28.13 -36.00
CA PHE A 74 37.03 -27.76 -36.38
C PHE A 74 36.98 -26.88 -37.62
N GLU A 75 37.53 -25.66 -37.52
CA GLU A 75 37.49 -24.71 -38.64
C GLU A 75 38.19 -25.30 -39.87
N GLU A 76 37.49 -25.42 -41.00
CA GLU A 76 37.97 -26.09 -42.22
C GLU A 76 38.37 -27.57 -42.02
N GLY A 77 37.88 -28.22 -40.95
CA GLY A 77 38.23 -29.58 -40.58
C GLY A 77 39.62 -29.74 -39.96
N ASP A 78 40.30 -28.65 -39.62
CA ASP A 78 41.65 -28.65 -39.02
C ASP A 78 41.61 -28.96 -37.50
N PRO A 79 42.11 -30.12 -37.04
CA PRO A 79 42.10 -30.50 -35.62
C PRO A 79 42.79 -29.49 -34.68
N ASP A 80 43.69 -28.66 -35.20
CA ASP A 80 44.40 -27.64 -34.44
C ASP A 80 43.58 -26.34 -34.26
N ARG A 81 42.41 -26.24 -34.91
CA ARG A 81 41.52 -25.07 -34.89
C ARG A 81 40.11 -25.40 -34.37
N PRO A 82 39.98 -25.89 -33.12
CA PRO A 82 38.68 -26.21 -32.55
C PRO A 82 37.83 -24.97 -32.26
N ILE A 83 36.51 -25.12 -32.42
CA ILE A 83 35.48 -24.15 -32.05
C ILE A 83 34.27 -24.88 -31.44
N CYS A 84 33.76 -24.40 -30.31
CA CYS A 84 32.59 -24.97 -29.65
C CYS A 84 31.30 -24.45 -30.31
N THR A 85 30.51 -25.32 -30.92
CA THR A 85 29.33 -24.94 -31.72
C THR A 85 27.99 -25.24 -31.05
N GLY A 86 27.97 -26.07 -30.01
CA GLY A 86 26.73 -26.45 -29.33
C GLY A 86 26.93 -27.06 -27.95
N ARG A 87 25.81 -27.31 -27.27
CA ARG A 87 25.74 -28.02 -25.99
C ARG A 87 24.69 -29.11 -26.12
N VAL A 88 24.87 -30.21 -25.40
CA VAL A 88 23.92 -31.32 -25.36
C VAL A 88 23.71 -31.78 -23.93
N TYR A 89 22.48 -32.19 -23.63
CA TYR A 89 22.19 -32.96 -22.43
C TYR A 89 22.59 -34.42 -22.65
N ASN A 90 22.91 -35.13 -21.57
CA ASN A 90 23.27 -36.55 -21.59
C ASN A 90 22.69 -37.27 -20.36
N GLY A 91 23.10 -38.51 -20.11
CA GLY A 91 22.57 -39.33 -19.01
C GLY A 91 22.82 -38.76 -17.61
N GLU A 92 23.89 -37.97 -17.45
CA GLU A 92 24.26 -37.31 -16.19
C GLU A 92 23.72 -35.88 -16.15
N GLN A 93 24.02 -35.08 -17.19
CA GLN A 93 23.54 -33.72 -17.38
C GLN A 93 22.17 -33.76 -18.06
N LYS A 94 21.11 -33.99 -17.28
CA LYS A 94 19.74 -34.14 -17.80
C LYS A 94 19.11 -32.81 -18.19
N PRO A 95 18.10 -32.82 -19.09
CA PRO A 95 17.27 -31.64 -19.35
C PRO A 95 16.62 -31.09 -18.07
N PRO A 96 16.35 -29.77 -17.99
CA PRO A 96 15.81 -29.11 -16.79
C PRO A 96 14.35 -29.49 -16.49
N TYR A 97 13.65 -30.02 -17.49
CA TYR A 97 12.24 -30.42 -17.41
C TYR A 97 12.13 -31.93 -17.65
N SER A 98 11.18 -32.57 -16.97
CA SER A 98 11.00 -34.02 -17.04
C SER A 98 10.43 -34.41 -18.41
N LEU A 99 11.24 -35.04 -19.25
CA LEU A 99 10.83 -35.49 -20.58
C LEU A 99 10.56 -37.01 -20.59
N PRO A 100 9.53 -37.47 -21.34
CA PRO A 100 8.73 -36.74 -22.34
C PRO A 100 7.51 -35.99 -21.79
N ASP A 101 7.24 -36.05 -20.48
CA ASP A 101 5.99 -35.53 -19.88
C ASP A 101 5.83 -34.01 -20.04
N SER A 102 6.92 -33.25 -19.94
CA SER A 102 6.96 -31.79 -20.09
C SER A 102 7.36 -31.32 -21.49
N LYS A 103 7.01 -32.09 -22.53
CA LYS A 103 7.38 -31.78 -23.94
C LYS A 103 6.81 -30.45 -24.48
N ASN A 104 5.77 -29.92 -23.85
CA ASN A 104 5.12 -28.65 -24.15
C ASN A 104 5.71 -27.46 -23.36
N ILE A 105 6.79 -27.70 -22.60
CA ILE A 105 7.45 -26.68 -21.78
C ILE A 105 8.77 -26.30 -22.45
N SER A 106 9.00 -25.00 -22.60
CA SER A 106 10.25 -24.44 -23.10
C SER A 106 10.71 -23.28 -22.22
N GLY A 107 12.01 -22.99 -22.19
CA GLY A 107 12.52 -21.93 -21.33
C GLY A 107 14.04 -21.93 -21.16
N VAL A 108 14.50 -21.04 -20.30
CA VAL A 108 15.90 -20.94 -19.87
C VAL A 108 15.93 -20.96 -18.35
N LYS A 109 16.67 -21.91 -17.79
CA LYS A 109 16.88 -22.06 -16.35
C LYS A 109 18.37 -21.99 -16.04
N SER A 110 18.75 -21.07 -15.15
CA SER A 110 20.12 -20.97 -14.64
C SER A 110 20.31 -21.85 -13.41
N ASP A 111 21.52 -21.84 -12.85
CA ASP A 111 21.80 -22.41 -11.54
C ASP A 111 22.75 -21.47 -10.79
N SER A 112 22.52 -21.26 -9.50
CA SER A 112 23.39 -20.43 -8.67
C SER A 112 24.82 -21.00 -8.68
N THR A 113 25.82 -20.12 -8.62
CA THR A 113 27.23 -20.49 -8.57
C THR A 113 27.95 -19.61 -7.55
N LYS A 114 28.87 -20.11 -6.72
CA LYS A 114 29.29 -21.52 -6.59
C LYS A 114 28.46 -22.28 -5.55
N GLY A 115 28.45 -23.61 -5.62
CA GLY A 115 27.84 -24.51 -4.65
C GLY A 115 26.32 -24.58 -4.76
N GLY A 116 25.82 -24.61 -6.00
CA GLY A 116 24.42 -24.34 -6.39
C GLY A 116 23.32 -24.88 -5.46
N GLY A 117 22.21 -24.13 -5.40
CA GLY A 117 21.07 -24.39 -4.52
C GLY A 117 19.87 -23.48 -4.81
N GLY A 118 19.84 -22.86 -5.98
CA GLY A 118 18.87 -21.86 -6.40
C GLY A 118 18.97 -21.57 -7.90
N TYR A 119 17.98 -20.90 -8.49
CA TYR A 119 17.96 -20.69 -9.95
C TYR A 119 17.16 -19.44 -10.35
N ASN A 120 17.53 -18.84 -11.48
CA ASN A 120 16.67 -17.89 -12.18
C ASN A 120 16.05 -18.61 -13.38
N GLU A 121 14.81 -18.29 -13.72
CA GLU A 121 14.10 -18.99 -14.80
C GLU A 121 13.10 -18.10 -15.52
N ILE A 122 13.04 -18.26 -16.85
CA ILE A 122 11.94 -17.81 -17.69
C ILE A 122 11.41 -19.05 -18.42
N ILE A 123 10.14 -19.36 -18.23
CA ILE A 123 9.51 -20.58 -18.75
C ILE A 123 8.18 -20.26 -19.42
N MET A 124 7.91 -20.97 -20.52
CA MET A 124 6.67 -20.96 -21.28
C MET A 124 6.08 -22.37 -21.30
N ASP A 125 4.83 -22.51 -20.86
CA ASP A 125 4.04 -23.73 -20.99
C ASP A 125 2.98 -23.52 -22.06
N ASP A 126 3.06 -24.28 -23.15
CA ASP A 126 2.15 -24.20 -24.30
C ASP A 126 0.96 -25.17 -24.20
N THR A 127 0.63 -25.66 -22.99
CA THR A 127 -0.57 -26.47 -22.78
C THR A 127 -1.82 -25.66 -23.08
N LYS A 128 -2.55 -26.06 -24.12
CA LYS A 128 -3.78 -25.38 -24.54
C LYS A 128 -4.76 -25.13 -23.39
N ASN A 129 -5.23 -23.89 -23.26
CA ASN A 129 -6.12 -23.38 -22.21
C ASN A 129 -5.53 -23.39 -20.79
N LYS A 130 -4.22 -23.61 -20.66
CA LYS A 130 -3.45 -23.57 -19.40
C LYS A 130 -2.10 -22.92 -19.64
N GLU A 131 -2.02 -22.06 -20.66
CA GLU A 131 -0.79 -21.42 -21.08
C GLU A 131 -0.23 -20.57 -19.94
N LEU A 132 1.09 -20.62 -19.76
CA LEU A 132 1.76 -19.92 -18.67
C LEU A 132 3.08 -19.34 -19.15
N ILE A 133 3.32 -18.07 -18.78
CA ILE A 133 4.66 -17.52 -18.70
C ILE A 133 4.98 -17.34 -17.22
N ARG A 134 6.09 -17.91 -16.76
CA ARG A 134 6.58 -17.69 -15.39
C ARG A 134 8.00 -17.14 -15.43
N ILE A 135 8.22 -16.10 -14.65
CA ILE A 135 9.53 -15.50 -14.41
C ILE A 135 9.84 -15.72 -12.93
N HIS A 136 10.97 -16.34 -12.64
CA HIS A 136 11.46 -16.60 -11.30
C HIS A 136 12.85 -15.97 -11.13
N ALA A 137 12.99 -15.11 -10.14
CA ALA A 137 14.26 -14.59 -9.68
C ALA A 137 14.61 -15.23 -8.32
N GLN A 138 15.82 -15.75 -8.19
CA GLN A 138 16.28 -16.39 -6.95
C GLN A 138 16.47 -15.40 -5.81
N TYR A 139 16.81 -14.15 -6.13
CA TYR A 139 17.13 -13.12 -5.16
C TYR A 139 16.42 -11.81 -5.54
N ASP A 140 17.10 -10.91 -6.27
CA ASP A 140 16.53 -9.65 -6.72
C ASP A 140 15.99 -9.76 -8.15
N MET A 141 14.87 -9.06 -8.41
CA MET A 141 14.37 -8.78 -9.76
C MET A 141 14.26 -7.26 -9.91
N ASP A 142 15.07 -6.70 -10.81
CA ASP A 142 15.02 -5.28 -11.17
C ASP A 142 14.47 -5.11 -12.59
N SER A 143 13.68 -4.06 -12.80
CA SER A 143 13.04 -3.73 -14.07
C SER A 143 13.06 -2.22 -14.26
N THR A 144 13.76 -1.77 -15.31
CA THR A 144 13.80 -0.37 -15.72
C THR A 144 13.14 -0.21 -17.10
N VAL A 145 12.19 0.72 -17.19
CA VAL A 145 11.52 1.08 -18.45
C VAL A 145 11.77 2.57 -18.70
N GLU A 146 12.53 2.89 -19.75
CA GLU A 146 12.98 4.26 -20.04
C GLU A 146 11.88 5.20 -20.56
N HIS A 147 10.72 4.66 -20.93
CA HIS A 147 9.62 5.43 -21.49
C HIS A 147 8.27 5.03 -20.89
N ASP A 148 7.54 4.12 -21.55
CA ASP A 148 6.20 3.72 -21.12
C ASP A 148 6.16 2.24 -20.75
N ASP A 149 5.58 1.93 -19.58
CA ASP A 149 5.12 0.59 -19.25
C ASP A 149 3.59 0.53 -19.39
N ARG A 150 3.09 -0.48 -20.12
CA ARG A 150 1.66 -0.68 -20.38
C ARG A 150 1.29 -2.10 -20.04
N GLN A 151 0.34 -2.26 -19.13
CA GLN A 151 -0.18 -3.57 -18.72
C GLN A 151 -1.69 -3.65 -18.94
N THR A 152 -2.15 -4.75 -19.54
CA THR A 152 -3.58 -5.09 -19.64
C THR A 152 -3.77 -6.50 -19.10
N VAL A 153 -4.68 -6.64 -18.13
CA VAL A 153 -5.06 -7.93 -17.54
C VAL A 153 -6.56 -8.09 -17.74
N HIS A 154 -6.97 -9.07 -18.55
CA HIS A 154 -8.38 -9.26 -18.91
C HIS A 154 -9.22 -9.97 -17.84
N ASN A 155 -8.55 -10.60 -16.87
CA ASN A 155 -9.22 -11.28 -15.76
C ASN A 155 -8.72 -10.66 -14.43
N ASN A 156 -7.98 -11.42 -13.61
CA ASN A 156 -7.59 -10.97 -12.28
C ASN A 156 -6.09 -10.66 -12.19
N ARG A 157 -5.75 -9.62 -11.40
CA ARG A 157 -4.39 -9.32 -10.96
C ARG A 157 -4.31 -9.45 -9.45
N THR A 158 -3.28 -10.13 -8.96
CA THR A 158 -2.99 -10.26 -7.52
C THR A 158 -1.54 -9.89 -7.26
N ILE A 159 -1.30 -9.09 -6.22
CA ILE A 159 0.03 -8.68 -5.78
C ILE A 159 0.13 -9.03 -4.28
N THR A 160 1.20 -9.75 -3.91
CA THR A 160 1.52 -10.07 -2.52
C THR A 160 2.93 -9.62 -2.23
N VAL A 161 3.10 -8.76 -1.22
CA VAL A 161 4.40 -8.28 -0.74
C VAL A 161 4.50 -8.61 0.75
N ASN A 162 5.41 -9.51 1.10
CA ASN A 162 5.60 -9.92 2.50
C ASN A 162 6.40 -8.88 3.31
N GLY A 163 7.21 -8.07 2.63
CA GLY A 163 7.95 -6.96 3.21
C GLY A 163 7.25 -5.62 2.97
N THR A 164 8.03 -4.62 2.57
CA THR A 164 7.53 -3.25 2.32
C THR A 164 7.23 -3.06 0.83
N HIS A 165 6.08 -2.44 0.53
CA HIS A 165 5.79 -1.87 -0.79
C HIS A 165 5.91 -0.35 -0.71
N THR A 166 6.75 0.22 -1.58
CA THR A 166 6.92 1.66 -1.73
C THR A 166 6.63 2.03 -3.16
N GLU A 167 5.76 3.01 -3.37
CA GLU A 167 5.42 3.56 -4.68
C GLU A 167 5.63 5.08 -4.65
N THR A 168 6.38 5.60 -5.61
CA THR A 168 6.62 7.05 -5.75
C THR A 168 6.16 7.51 -7.14
N ILE A 169 5.14 8.35 -7.15
CA ILE A 169 4.58 8.93 -8.38
C ILE A 169 4.84 10.43 -8.33
N LYS A 170 5.60 10.95 -9.30
CA LYS A 170 6.04 12.36 -9.31
C LYS A 170 4.97 13.33 -9.82
N LYS A 171 4.02 12.82 -10.61
CA LYS A 171 2.96 13.59 -11.22
C LYS A 171 1.61 13.00 -10.80
N ASP A 172 0.68 12.91 -11.73
CA ASP A 172 -0.69 12.56 -11.45
C ASP A 172 -0.88 11.05 -11.33
N THR A 173 -1.74 10.65 -10.40
CA THR A 173 -2.26 9.28 -10.27
C THR A 173 -3.76 9.33 -10.49
N THR A 174 -4.28 8.43 -11.32
CA THR A 174 -5.73 8.24 -11.47
C THR A 174 -6.07 6.78 -11.21
N ILE A 175 -6.96 6.55 -10.24
CA ILE A 175 -7.52 5.23 -9.95
C ILE A 175 -9.02 5.31 -10.19
N LYS A 176 -9.53 4.54 -11.15
CA LYS A 176 -10.95 4.50 -11.50
C LYS A 176 -11.47 3.07 -11.35
N ILE A 177 -12.39 2.87 -10.40
CA ILE A 177 -13.17 1.63 -10.24
C ILE A 177 -14.54 1.89 -10.84
N THR A 178 -14.87 1.22 -11.94
CA THR A 178 -16.15 1.42 -12.64
C THR A 178 -17.29 0.62 -12.02
N GLU A 179 -16.98 -0.54 -11.45
CA GLU A 179 -17.94 -1.47 -10.85
C GLU A 179 -17.30 -2.14 -9.63
N GLY A 180 -18.10 -2.47 -8.62
CA GLY A 180 -17.66 -3.21 -7.44
C GLY A 180 -17.34 -2.35 -6.21
N LYS A 181 -16.35 -2.80 -5.44
CA LYS A 181 -16.00 -2.25 -4.11
C LYS A 181 -14.52 -1.91 -4.04
N LEU A 182 -14.19 -0.76 -3.45
CA LEU A 182 -12.84 -0.46 -2.95
C LEU A 182 -12.77 -0.85 -1.46
N ASP A 183 -11.81 -1.71 -1.10
CA ASP A 183 -11.54 -2.11 0.28
C ASP A 183 -10.11 -1.71 0.65
N GLN A 184 -9.96 -0.95 1.73
CA GLN A 184 -8.67 -0.49 2.24
C GLN A 184 -8.64 -0.69 3.75
N ALA A 185 -7.66 -1.45 4.24
CA ALA A 185 -7.57 -1.78 5.66
C ALA A 185 -6.12 -1.82 6.15
N VAL A 186 -5.85 -1.07 7.22
CA VAL A 186 -4.64 -1.21 8.03
C VAL A 186 -5.04 -1.95 9.31
N VAL A 187 -4.86 -3.27 9.30
CA VAL A 187 -5.33 -4.15 10.41
C VAL A 187 -4.52 -3.93 11.69
N LYS A 188 -3.24 -3.56 11.54
CA LYS A 188 -2.33 -3.22 12.64
C LYS A 188 -1.47 -2.03 12.19
N GLY A 189 -1.22 -1.10 13.10
CA GLY A 189 -0.43 0.10 12.83
C GLY A 189 -1.30 1.32 12.54
N THR A 190 -0.78 2.24 11.73
CA THR A 190 -1.32 3.57 11.49
C THR A 190 -1.53 3.80 10.00
N ALA A 191 -2.57 4.57 9.65
CA ALA A 191 -2.76 5.13 8.32
C ALA A 191 -2.68 6.65 8.41
N ASP A 192 -1.72 7.25 7.72
CA ASP A 192 -1.52 8.70 7.67
C ASP A 192 -1.93 9.25 6.31
N TYR A 193 -2.73 10.30 6.32
CA TYR A 193 -3.16 11.02 5.12
C TYR A 193 -2.71 12.47 5.23
N TYR A 194 -1.81 12.89 4.34
CA TYR A 194 -1.28 14.24 4.29
C TYR A 194 -1.46 14.82 2.90
N VAL A 195 -2.16 15.95 2.82
CA VAL A 195 -2.38 16.69 1.58
C VAL A 195 -2.07 18.15 1.83
N LYS A 196 -1.12 18.70 1.07
CA LYS A 196 -0.74 20.12 1.17
C LYS A 196 -1.77 21.05 0.51
N GLY A 197 -2.42 20.55 -0.55
CA GLY A 197 -3.49 21.26 -1.25
C GLY A 197 -4.87 20.98 -0.67
N ALA A 198 -5.90 21.35 -1.43
CA ALA A 198 -7.27 21.05 -1.07
C ALA A 198 -7.58 19.55 -1.20
N VAL A 199 -8.45 19.06 -0.32
CA VAL A 199 -9.11 17.76 -0.44
C VAL A 199 -10.58 18.01 -0.74
N THR A 200 -11.13 17.26 -1.68
CA THR A 200 -12.57 17.28 -2.00
C THR A 200 -13.08 15.86 -2.01
N GLU A 201 -14.05 15.57 -1.15
CA GLU A 201 -14.73 14.28 -1.08
C GLU A 201 -16.21 14.51 -1.39
N ILE A 202 -16.74 13.74 -2.33
CA ILE A 202 -18.15 13.82 -2.74
C ILE A 202 -18.74 12.42 -2.58
N PHE A 203 -19.77 12.31 -1.74
CA PHE A 203 -20.51 11.07 -1.52
C PHE A 203 -21.96 11.31 -1.93
N ASP A 204 -22.44 10.58 -2.95
CA ASP A 204 -23.85 10.66 -3.39
C ASP A 204 -24.82 10.02 -2.37
N SER A 205 -24.27 9.26 -1.43
CA SER A 205 -25.02 8.55 -0.39
C SER A 205 -24.34 8.73 0.97
N THR A 206 -24.55 7.79 1.88
CA THR A 206 -24.11 7.90 3.27
C THR A 206 -22.59 7.77 3.41
N GLN A 207 -21.99 8.76 4.08
CA GLN A 207 -20.68 8.63 4.73
C GLN A 207 -20.90 8.27 6.21
N THR A 208 -20.20 7.26 6.73
CA THR A 208 -20.22 6.89 8.15
C THR A 208 -18.80 6.86 8.70
N THR A 209 -18.57 7.60 9.78
CA THR A 209 -17.30 7.61 10.50
C THR A 209 -17.52 7.08 11.91
N THR A 210 -16.83 6.00 12.27
CA THR A 210 -16.90 5.41 13.61
C THR A 210 -15.51 5.32 14.20
N VAL A 211 -15.30 5.96 15.36
CA VAL A 211 -14.03 5.96 16.07
C VAL A 211 -14.28 5.55 17.52
N LYS A 212 -13.51 4.58 18.02
CA LYS A 212 -13.66 4.08 19.41
C LYS A 212 -13.24 5.10 20.47
N GLN A 213 -12.30 5.99 20.10
CA GLN A 213 -11.72 6.98 20.99
C GLN A 213 -12.15 8.39 20.56
N LYS A 214 -11.22 9.22 20.11
CA LYS A 214 -11.42 10.65 19.85
C LYS A 214 -11.63 10.91 18.36
N ILE A 215 -12.60 11.76 18.04
CA ILE A 215 -12.64 12.52 16.78
C ILE A 215 -12.24 13.95 17.12
N GLU A 216 -11.28 14.50 16.38
CA GLU A 216 -10.80 15.88 16.54
C GLU A 216 -10.91 16.58 15.20
N VAL A 217 -11.62 17.70 15.19
CA VAL A 217 -11.79 18.55 14.00
C VAL A 217 -11.37 19.96 14.40
N SER A 218 -10.39 20.51 13.71
CA SER A 218 -9.86 21.85 13.97
C SER A 218 -9.60 22.59 12.67
N SER A 219 -9.84 23.89 12.68
CA SER A 219 -9.38 24.84 11.68
C SER A 219 -8.59 25.90 12.42
N THR A 220 -7.31 26.06 12.09
CA THR A 220 -6.37 26.90 12.86
C THR A 220 -6.32 28.34 12.37
N GLU A 221 -6.78 28.59 11.14
CA GLU A 221 -6.69 29.90 10.51
C GLU A 221 -8.06 30.51 10.17
N ASP A 222 -9.04 29.68 9.80
CA ASP A 222 -10.35 30.15 9.34
C ASP A 222 -11.49 29.49 10.13
N CYS A 223 -12.36 28.73 9.48
CA CYS A 223 -13.58 28.21 10.11
C CYS A 223 -13.78 26.71 9.91
N ILE A 224 -14.69 26.17 10.72
CA ILE A 224 -15.35 24.88 10.48
C ILE A 224 -16.79 25.20 10.08
N HIS A 225 -17.15 24.93 8.83
CA HIS A 225 -18.50 25.13 8.33
C HIS A 225 -19.23 23.79 8.24
N ILE A 226 -20.31 23.64 9.03
CA ILE A 226 -21.23 22.51 8.96
C ILE A 226 -22.58 23.05 8.49
N SER A 227 -23.12 22.49 7.41
CA SER A 227 -24.44 22.82 6.90
C SER A 227 -25.21 21.53 6.58
N ALA A 228 -26.53 21.58 6.74
CA ALA A 228 -27.41 20.48 6.42
C ALA A 228 -28.76 21.02 5.94
N ALA A 229 -29.37 20.34 4.97
CA ALA A 229 -30.65 20.77 4.41
C ALA A 229 -31.85 20.54 5.35
N LYS A 230 -31.75 19.59 6.30
CA LYS A 230 -32.87 19.19 7.18
C LYS A 230 -32.60 19.51 8.64
N GLU A 231 -31.50 18.99 9.18
CA GLU A 231 -31.15 19.19 10.59
C GLU A 231 -29.66 19.00 10.84
N ILE A 232 -29.17 19.62 11.92
CA ILE A 232 -27.89 19.35 12.55
C ILE A 232 -28.19 18.92 13.99
N LYS A 233 -27.70 17.73 14.37
CA LYS A 233 -27.97 17.13 15.68
C LYS A 233 -26.67 16.67 16.34
N LEU A 234 -26.41 17.13 17.56
CA LEU A 234 -25.30 16.68 18.41
C LEU A 234 -25.87 16.01 19.66
N THR A 235 -25.47 14.77 19.92
CA THR A 235 -26.02 13.97 21.03
C THR A 235 -24.90 13.35 21.86
N THR A 236 -25.00 13.53 23.18
CA THR A 236 -24.10 12.90 24.16
C THR A 236 -24.94 12.29 25.28
N GLY A 237 -25.16 10.98 25.23
CA GLY A 237 -26.02 10.30 26.20
C GLY A 237 -27.44 10.86 26.19
N LYS A 238 -27.84 11.53 27.28
CA LYS A 238 -29.17 12.17 27.44
C LYS A 238 -29.20 13.65 27.04
N SER A 239 -28.06 14.23 26.66
CA SER A 239 -27.96 15.64 26.26
C SER A 239 -28.00 15.78 24.75
N GLU A 240 -28.68 16.81 24.25
CA GLU A 240 -28.85 17.06 22.82
C GLU A 240 -28.83 18.56 22.49
N LEU A 241 -28.14 18.90 21.40
CA LEU A 241 -28.31 20.15 20.65
C LEU A 241 -28.89 19.81 19.27
N LEU A 242 -30.05 20.35 18.94
CA LEU A 242 -30.74 20.12 17.67
C LEU A 242 -31.07 21.45 17.00
N MET A 243 -30.72 21.56 15.72
CA MET A 243 -31.06 22.68 14.84
C MET A 243 -31.84 22.12 13.64
N LYS A 244 -33.02 22.67 13.36
CA LYS A 244 -33.88 22.24 12.25
C LYS A 244 -33.96 23.29 11.15
N ALA A 245 -34.31 22.85 9.94
CA ALA A 245 -34.48 23.72 8.78
C ALA A 245 -35.60 24.77 8.93
N ASP A 246 -36.56 24.55 9.84
CA ASP A 246 -37.63 25.52 10.15
C ASP A 246 -37.20 26.65 11.10
N GLY A 247 -35.92 26.67 11.52
CA GLY A 247 -35.36 27.64 12.45
C GLY A 247 -35.47 27.25 13.92
N THR A 248 -36.10 26.11 14.25
CA THR A 248 -36.18 25.61 15.62
C THR A 248 -34.80 25.20 16.13
N ILE A 249 -34.43 25.69 17.32
CA ILE A 249 -33.22 25.29 18.05
C ILE A 249 -33.63 24.74 19.41
N ILE A 250 -33.19 23.52 19.74
CA ILE A 250 -33.50 22.84 21.01
C ILE A 250 -32.18 22.50 21.72
N LEU A 251 -32.10 22.89 22.99
CA LEU A 251 -31.08 22.44 23.93
C LEU A 251 -31.78 21.64 25.02
N SER A 252 -31.39 20.39 25.21
CA SER A 252 -31.98 19.50 26.22
C SER A 252 -30.90 18.70 26.95
N GLY A 253 -31.13 18.44 28.24
CA GLY A 253 -30.18 17.74 29.12
C GLY A 253 -30.65 17.78 30.57
N GLN A 254 -29.84 17.23 31.48
CA GLN A 254 -30.13 17.24 32.92
C GLN A 254 -30.05 18.66 33.50
N ASP A 255 -28.91 19.32 33.29
CA ASP A 255 -28.66 20.70 33.69
C ASP A 255 -28.24 21.50 32.45
N ILE A 256 -28.81 22.69 32.28
CA ILE A 256 -28.42 23.64 31.22
C ILE A 256 -27.97 24.93 31.90
N THR A 257 -26.68 25.22 31.78
CA THR A 257 -26.04 26.39 32.41
C THR A 257 -25.54 27.34 31.33
N ILE A 258 -25.99 28.60 31.36
CA ILE A 258 -25.58 29.66 30.44
C ILE A 258 -24.89 30.76 31.24
N ILE A 259 -23.62 31.03 30.94
CA ILE A 259 -22.79 32.03 31.63
C ILE A 259 -22.26 33.02 30.60
N GLY A 260 -22.57 34.30 30.77
CA GLY A 260 -22.03 35.38 29.94
C GLY A 260 -20.97 36.19 30.69
N GLY A 261 -19.88 36.56 30.02
CA GLY A 261 -18.83 37.40 30.61
C GLY A 261 -19.20 38.89 30.77
N LYS A 262 -20.26 39.35 30.08
CA LYS A 262 -20.77 40.73 30.16
C LYS A 262 -22.27 40.76 30.44
N THR A 263 -23.08 40.23 29.53
CA THR A 263 -24.54 40.14 29.65
C THR A 263 -25.05 38.90 28.93
N ILE A 264 -26.20 38.40 29.35
CA ILE A 264 -27.01 37.42 28.59
C ILE A 264 -28.29 38.15 28.17
N THR A 265 -28.63 38.13 26.88
CA THR A 265 -29.79 38.84 26.33
C THR A 265 -30.78 37.84 25.73
N SER A 266 -32.06 37.97 26.05
CA SER A 266 -33.16 37.26 25.39
C SER A 266 -34.13 38.31 24.84
N SER A 267 -34.49 38.20 23.56
CA SER A 267 -35.38 39.14 22.87
C SER A 267 -36.18 38.40 21.81
N ALA A 268 -37.50 38.39 21.98
CA ALA A 268 -38.47 37.82 21.06
C ALA A 268 -39.83 38.47 21.36
N PRO A 269 -40.83 38.36 20.46
CA PRO A 269 -42.19 38.79 20.77
C PRO A 269 -42.75 38.17 22.06
N GLU A 270 -42.30 36.96 22.41
CA GLU A 270 -42.61 36.28 23.65
C GLU A 270 -41.36 35.60 24.23
N ILE A 271 -41.16 35.74 25.54
CA ILE A 271 -40.13 35.02 26.29
C ILE A 271 -40.84 34.28 27.44
N ALA A 272 -40.83 32.96 27.39
CA ALA A 272 -41.46 32.11 28.40
C ALA A 272 -40.40 31.44 29.29
N ALA A 273 -40.47 31.66 30.60
CA ALA A 273 -39.59 31.05 31.60
C ALA A 273 -40.42 30.26 32.63
N ASN A 274 -40.76 29.01 32.29
CA ASN A 274 -41.68 28.19 33.07
C ASN A 274 -40.94 27.05 33.80
N GLY A 275 -40.68 27.23 35.09
CA GLY A 275 -40.22 26.15 35.96
C GLY A 275 -41.39 25.34 36.53
N THR A 276 -41.23 24.02 36.64
CA THR A 276 -42.27 23.13 37.21
C THR A 276 -42.35 23.18 38.74
N LYS A 277 -41.32 23.71 39.41
CA LYS A 277 -41.26 23.88 40.87
C LYS A 277 -41.09 25.34 41.24
N THR A 278 -40.04 25.96 40.73
CA THR A 278 -39.67 27.34 41.00
C THR A 278 -39.06 27.99 39.76
N SER A 279 -39.13 29.30 39.65
CA SER A 279 -38.33 30.10 38.72
C SER A 279 -37.80 31.32 39.47
N LYS A 280 -36.53 31.64 39.27
CA LYS A 280 -35.85 32.68 40.04
C LYS A 280 -35.01 33.55 39.12
N ILE A 281 -35.13 34.87 39.26
CA ILE A 281 -34.32 35.86 38.57
C ILE A 281 -33.76 36.81 39.62
N GLY A 282 -32.49 37.20 39.54
CA GLY A 282 -31.90 38.05 40.55
C GLY A 282 -30.43 38.39 40.32
N VAL A 283 -29.92 39.32 41.11
CA VAL A 283 -28.52 39.75 41.15
C VAL A 283 -28.04 39.65 42.60
N GLY A 284 -27.06 38.77 42.86
CA GLY A 284 -26.57 38.53 44.22
C GLY A 284 -27.67 38.08 45.17
N THR A 285 -27.90 38.85 46.23
CA THR A 285 -28.95 38.60 47.23
C THR A 285 -30.33 39.15 46.84
N GLN A 286 -30.44 39.92 45.75
CA GLN A 286 -31.70 40.53 45.30
C GLN A 286 -32.39 39.63 44.28
N THR A 287 -33.62 39.18 44.54
CA THR A 287 -34.26 38.12 43.77
C THR A 287 -35.78 38.29 43.65
N VAL A 288 -36.32 37.86 42.50
CA VAL A 288 -37.73 37.55 42.28
C VAL A 288 -37.82 36.03 42.12
N THR A 289 -38.54 35.37 43.01
CA THR A 289 -38.75 33.92 42.99
C THR A 289 -40.24 33.62 42.84
N THR A 290 -40.61 32.94 41.76
CA THR A 290 -41.95 32.36 41.58
C THR A 290 -41.91 30.88 41.95
N SER A 291 -42.98 30.40 42.56
CA SER A 291 -43.20 28.99 42.91
C SER A 291 -44.67 28.65 42.70
N THR A 292 -45.02 27.37 42.86
CA THR A 292 -46.42 26.94 42.80
C THR A 292 -47.31 27.54 43.89
N ALA A 293 -46.74 28.13 44.95
CA ALA A 293 -47.48 28.66 46.09
C ALA A 293 -47.50 30.20 46.16
N LYS A 294 -46.44 30.87 45.69
CA LYS A 294 -46.29 32.33 45.83
C LYS A 294 -45.29 32.91 44.84
N VAL A 295 -45.37 34.22 44.65
CA VAL A 295 -44.31 35.08 44.11
C VAL A 295 -43.68 35.84 45.27
N GLU A 296 -42.35 35.77 45.40
CA GLU A 296 -41.58 36.42 46.47
C GLU A 296 -40.52 37.35 45.85
N VAL A 297 -40.49 38.60 46.30
CA VAL A 297 -39.48 39.60 45.93
C VAL A 297 -38.67 39.94 47.18
N ALA A 298 -37.35 39.78 47.13
CA ALA A 298 -36.45 39.99 48.27
C ALA A 298 -35.22 40.81 47.85
N GLY A 299 -34.79 41.75 48.69
CA GLY A 299 -33.62 42.62 48.47
C GLY A 299 -33.45 43.66 49.57
N ALA A 300 -32.33 44.41 49.54
CA ALA A 300 -32.05 45.44 50.54
C ALA A 300 -33.05 46.62 50.49
N ALA A 301 -33.58 46.92 49.30
CA ALA A 301 -34.67 47.86 49.09
C ALA A 301 -35.53 47.35 47.93
N ILE A 302 -36.85 47.47 48.06
CA ILE A 302 -37.81 47.18 46.98
C ILE A 302 -38.51 48.49 46.65
N ALA A 303 -38.22 49.04 45.47
CA ALA A 303 -38.92 50.21 44.96
C ALA A 303 -40.04 49.76 44.01
N SER A 304 -41.29 50.00 44.41
CA SER A 304 -42.47 49.78 43.57
C SER A 304 -43.21 51.12 43.39
N ALA A 305 -43.31 51.59 42.15
CA ALA A 305 -43.93 52.86 41.81
C ALA A 305 -44.71 52.73 40.50
N ALA A 306 -45.83 53.44 40.39
CA ALA A 306 -46.60 53.54 39.14
C ALA A 306 -46.97 55.00 38.86
N VAL A 307 -47.02 55.37 37.58
CA VAL A 307 -47.38 56.74 37.12
C VAL A 307 -48.90 56.89 36.93
N GLY A 308 -49.63 55.79 36.69
CA GLY A 308 -51.09 55.75 36.51
C GLY A 308 -51.82 55.18 37.73
N SER A 309 -51.92 53.85 37.82
CA SER A 309 -52.47 53.12 38.96
C SER A 309 -51.52 52.01 39.40
N HIS A 310 -51.41 51.79 40.72
CA HIS A 310 -50.71 50.64 41.30
C HIS A 310 -51.73 49.82 42.08
N GLU A 311 -52.21 48.74 41.47
CA GLU A 311 -53.27 47.91 42.05
C GLU A 311 -52.67 46.66 42.69
N ILE A 312 -52.79 46.55 44.01
CA ILE A 312 -52.40 45.37 44.79
C ILE A 312 -53.68 44.75 45.34
N THR A 313 -54.10 43.65 44.74
CA THR A 313 -55.32 42.92 45.12
C THR A 313 -54.98 41.61 45.80
N GLY A 314 -55.63 41.34 46.92
CA GLY A 314 -55.55 40.07 47.64
C GLY A 314 -56.57 40.02 48.76
N ALA A 315 -56.90 38.82 49.24
CA ALA A 315 -57.79 38.65 50.39
C ALA A 315 -57.26 39.37 51.64
N ILE A 316 -55.93 39.50 51.76
CA ILE A 316 -55.24 40.22 52.83
C ILE A 316 -54.02 40.93 52.24
N VAL A 317 -53.93 42.26 52.41
CA VAL A 317 -52.75 43.07 52.10
C VAL A 317 -52.28 43.70 53.42
N LYS A 318 -51.02 43.41 53.82
CA LYS A 318 -50.41 43.96 55.03
C LYS A 318 -49.22 44.83 54.63
N ILE A 319 -49.27 46.10 55.04
CA ILE A 319 -48.19 47.08 54.91
C ILE A 319 -47.82 47.46 56.34
N ASN A 320 -46.60 47.15 56.75
CA ASN A 320 -46.08 47.45 58.08
C ASN A 320 -45.21 48.70 58.04
#